data_AF-A0A4Q0YV97-F1
#
_entry.id   AF-A0A4Q0YV97-F1
#
_cell.length_a   1.000
_cell.length_b   1.000
_cell.length_c   1.000
_cell.angle_alpha   90.00
_cell.angle_beta   90.00
_cell.angle_gamma   90.00
#
_symmetry.space_group_name_H-M   'P 1'
#
loop_
_entity.id
_entity.type
_entity.pdbx_description
1 polymer ?
#
loop_
_entity_poly.entity_id
_entity_poly.type
_entity_poly.pdbx_seq_one_letter_code
_entity_poly.pdbx_strand_id
1 'polypeptide(L)'
;MNKIFKYLIKFYQRYLSVISFGSCRYYPSCSNYAIWQYENNTFFKATYFTISRILKCNQLFEGGFDYPVVKIVKHNNINFKKIKIKYWLIPVDNNKYLIVKNREWKNNNGE
;
A
#
# COMPACT_ATOMS: atom_id res chain seq x y z
N MET A 1 -3.41 -4.06 -16.03
CA MET A 1 -4.53 -4.40 -15.11
C MET A 1 -4.49 -3.64 -13.80
N ASN A 2 -3.37 -3.60 -13.05
CA ASN A 2 -3.30 -2.93 -11.73
C ASN A 2 -3.73 -1.45 -11.72
N LYS A 3 -3.57 -0.71 -12.83
CA LYS A 3 -3.99 0.70 -12.94
C LYS A 3 -5.50 0.91 -12.78
N ILE A 4 -6.31 0.01 -13.32
CA ILE A 4 -7.79 0.11 -13.27
C ILE A 4 -8.27 -0.08 -11.82
N PHE A 5 -7.77 -1.12 -11.15
CA PHE A 5 -8.10 -1.38 -9.75
C PHE A 5 -7.68 -0.25 -8.81
N LYS A 6 -6.51 0.34 -9.03
CA LYS A 6 -6.07 1.51 -8.26
C LYS A 6 -6.98 2.71 -8.49
N TYR A 7 -7.50 2.89 -9.70
CA TYR A 7 -8.47 3.95 -9.98
C TYR A 7 -9.80 3.70 -9.27
N LEU A 8 -10.30 2.46 -9.30
CA LEU A 8 -11.50 2.06 -8.55
C LEU A 8 -11.35 2.27 -7.05
N ILE A 9 -10.20 1.92 -6.46
CA ILE A 9 -9.93 2.14 -5.02
C ILE A 9 -9.85 3.63 -4.70
N LYS A 10 -9.24 4.45 -5.56
CA LYS A 10 -9.21 5.91 -5.37
C LYS A 10 -10.59 6.55 -5.52
N PHE A 11 -11.40 6.04 -6.45
CA PHE A 11 -12.79 6.44 -6.61
C PHE A 11 -13.56 6.10 -5.33
N TYR A 12 -13.48 4.86 -4.85
CA TYR A 12 -14.03 4.46 -3.56
C TYR A 12 -13.56 5.39 -2.42
N GLN A 13 -12.26 5.66 -2.30
CA GLN A 13 -11.72 6.60 -1.31
C GLN A 13 -12.27 8.01 -1.42
N ARG A 14 -12.65 8.49 -2.62
CA ARG A 14 -13.15 9.86 -2.80
C ARG A 14 -14.65 9.98 -2.52
N TYR A 15 -15.43 8.97 -2.89
CA TYR A 15 -16.90 9.02 -2.82
C TYR A 15 -17.46 8.33 -1.57
N LEU A 16 -16.83 7.25 -1.11
CA LEU A 16 -17.33 6.45 0.01
C LEU A 16 -16.62 6.76 1.33
N SER A 17 -15.44 7.38 1.33
CA SER A 17 -14.81 7.84 2.60
C SER A 17 -15.56 8.99 3.26
N VAL A 18 -16.26 9.81 2.48
CA VAL A 18 -17.09 10.92 3.00
C VAL A 18 -18.29 10.37 3.79
N ILE A 19 -18.73 9.15 3.48
CA ILE A 19 -19.92 8.50 4.05
C ILE A 19 -19.53 7.45 5.11
N SER A 20 -18.34 6.84 4.98
CA SER A 20 -17.88 5.80 5.89
C SER A 20 -17.11 6.40 7.07
N PHE A 21 -17.73 6.41 8.25
CA PHE A 21 -17.06 6.57 9.55
C PHE A 21 -16.18 5.34 9.93
N GLY A 22 -15.72 4.58 8.94
CA GLY A 22 -15.00 3.33 9.15
C GLY A 22 -13.57 3.56 9.61
N SER A 23 -13.36 3.57 10.93
CA SER A 23 -12.03 3.46 11.53
C SER A 23 -11.45 2.09 11.16
N CYS A 24 -10.58 2.07 10.16
CA CYS A 24 -9.88 0.84 9.81
C CYS A 24 -9.00 0.44 10.99
N ARG A 25 -9.20 -0.78 11.51
CA ARG A 25 -8.45 -1.29 12.67
C ARG A 25 -6.96 -1.51 12.41
N TYR A 26 -6.57 -1.58 11.14
CA TYR A 26 -5.19 -1.78 10.76
C TYR A 26 -4.57 -0.51 10.19
N TYR A 27 -3.29 -0.30 10.48
CA TYR A 27 -2.45 0.69 9.83
C TYR A 27 -1.47 -0.01 8.86
N PRO A 28 -1.34 0.46 7.60
CA PRO A 28 -2.20 1.45 6.93
C PRO A 28 -3.64 0.92 6.74
N SER A 29 -4.57 1.85 6.47
CA SER A 29 -5.97 1.52 6.19
C SER A 29 -6.10 0.50 5.04
N CYS A 30 -7.17 -0.31 5.04
CA CYS A 30 -7.37 -1.37 4.04
C CYS A 30 -7.29 -0.87 2.58
N SER A 31 -7.80 0.34 2.32
CA SER A 31 -7.74 0.95 0.98
C SER A 31 -6.31 1.39 0.61
N ASN A 32 -5.55 1.96 1.56
CA ASN A 32 -4.13 2.29 1.33
C ASN A 32 -3.28 1.02 1.20
N TYR A 33 -3.53 0.01 2.03
CA TYR A 33 -2.89 -1.30 1.94
C TYR A 33 -3.11 -1.92 0.55
N ALA A 34 -4.34 -1.89 0.03
CA ALA A 34 -4.65 -2.35 -1.31
C ALA A 34 -3.83 -1.62 -2.38
N ILE A 35 -3.75 -0.28 -2.31
CA ILE A 35 -2.95 0.53 -3.25
C ILE A 35 -1.48 0.12 -3.18
N TRP A 36 -0.91 -0.04 -1.98
CA TRP A 36 0.50 -0.42 -1.81
C TRP A 36 0.77 -1.84 -2.33
N GLN A 37 -0.16 -2.78 -2.12
CA GLN A 37 -0.10 -4.12 -2.67
C GLN A 37 -0.13 -4.13 -4.20
N TYR A 38 -1.09 -3.44 -4.83
CA TYR A 38 -1.19 -3.37 -6.30
C TYR A 38 -0.02 -2.63 -6.96
N GLU A 39 0.74 -1.84 -6.22
CA GLU A 39 1.94 -1.15 -6.71
C GLU A 39 3.19 -2.01 -6.72
N ASN A 40 3.30 -2.96 -5.79
CA ASN A 40 4.55 -3.67 -5.57
C ASN A 40 4.44 -5.20 -5.70
N ASN A 41 3.24 -5.76 -5.79
CA ASN A 41 2.98 -7.18 -6.05
C ASN A 41 2.18 -7.36 -7.36
N THR A 42 2.15 -8.60 -7.85
CA THR A 42 1.32 -9.00 -9.00
C THR A 42 -0.17 -8.91 -8.67
N PHE A 43 -1.00 -8.74 -9.70
CA PHE A 43 -2.45 -8.52 -9.56
C PHE A 43 -3.14 -9.53 -8.64
N PHE A 44 -2.98 -10.83 -8.93
CA PHE A 44 -3.64 -11.90 -8.17
C PHE A 44 -3.19 -11.93 -6.70
N LYS A 45 -1.89 -11.78 -6.46
CA LYS A 45 -1.32 -11.76 -5.12
C LYS A 45 -1.82 -10.56 -4.33
N ALA A 46 -1.82 -9.38 -4.95
CA ALA A 46 -2.34 -8.15 -4.35
C ALA A 46 -3.84 -8.27 -4.00
N THR A 47 -4.65 -8.83 -4.90
CA THR A 47 -6.08 -9.05 -4.68
C THR A 47 -6.32 -10.02 -3.51
N TYR A 48 -5.62 -11.15 -3.48
CA TYR A 48 -5.73 -12.14 -2.39
C TYR A 48 -5.42 -11.52 -1.01
N PHE A 49 -4.28 -10.83 -0.89
CA PHE A 49 -3.90 -10.18 0.37
C PHE A 49 -4.86 -9.06 0.78
N THR A 50 -5.37 -8.30 -0.19
CA THR A 50 -6.34 -7.23 0.06
C THR A 50 -7.66 -7.79 0.59
N ILE A 51 -8.22 -8.81 -0.07
CA ILE A 51 -9.49 -9.43 0.34
C ILE A 51 -9.34 -10.07 1.72
N SER A 52 -8.27 -10.85 1.93
CA SER A 52 -8.01 -11.48 3.23
C SER A 52 -7.95 -10.44 4.36
N ARG A 53 -7.34 -9.28 4.11
CA ARG A 53 -7.28 -8.20 5.09
C ARG A 53 -8.63 -7.52 5.33
N ILE A 54 -9.44 -7.31 4.29
CA ILE A 54 -10.79 -6.74 4.43
C ILE A 54 -11.65 -7.66 5.30
N LEU A 55 -11.58 -8.98 5.07
CA LEU A 55 -12.32 -9.96 5.88
C LEU A 55 -11.89 -9.93 7.36
N LYS A 56 -10.59 -9.72 7.63
CA LYS A 56 -10.06 -9.57 9.00
C LYS A 56 -10.33 -8.21 9.62
N CYS A 57 -10.68 -7.19 8.83
CA CYS A 57 -10.90 -5.82 9.30
C CYS A 57 -12.30 -5.66 9.91
N ASN A 58 -12.58 -6.42 10.98
CA ASN A 58 -13.82 -6.37 11.74
C ASN A 58 -13.51 -6.41 13.26
N GLN A 59 -14.54 -6.35 14.11
CA GLN A 59 -14.36 -6.26 15.58
C GLN A 59 -13.82 -7.53 16.24
N LEU A 60 -13.88 -8.67 15.56
CA LEU A 60 -13.50 -9.98 16.08
C LEU A 60 -11.99 -10.25 16.03
N PHE A 61 -11.23 -9.36 15.39
CA PHE A 61 -9.77 -9.48 15.28
C PHE A 61 -9.08 -8.28 15.91
N GLU A 62 -7.95 -8.54 16.56
CA GLU A 62 -7.06 -7.48 17.02
C GLU A 62 -6.52 -6.71 15.80
N GLY A 63 -6.72 -5.40 15.84
CA GLY A 63 -6.12 -4.46 14.88
C GLY A 63 -4.61 -4.34 15.09
N GLY A 64 -3.96 -3.51 14.29
CA GLY A 64 -2.52 -3.25 14.46
C GLY A 64 -1.79 -2.77 13.22
N PHE A 65 -0.47 -2.81 13.28
CA PHE A 65 0.42 -2.44 12.18
C PHE A 65 0.67 -3.65 11.28
N ASP A 66 0.13 -3.62 10.06
CA ASP A 66 0.35 -4.68 9.08
C ASP A 66 0.72 -4.03 7.75
N TYR A 67 2.01 -3.98 7.46
CA TYR A 67 2.54 -3.39 6.23
C TYR A 67 2.65 -4.47 5.14
N PRO A 68 2.43 -4.12 3.87
CA PRO A 68 2.50 -5.08 2.78
C PRO A 68 3.93 -5.59 2.59
N VAL A 69 4.05 -6.91 2.44
CA VAL A 69 5.32 -7.60 2.24
C VAL A 69 5.54 -7.91 0.76
N VAL A 70 6.74 -7.63 0.27
CA VAL A 70 7.17 -7.93 -1.11
C VAL A 70 8.46 -8.70 -1.16
N LYS A 71 8.67 -9.39 -2.28
CA LYS A 71 9.96 -10.00 -2.62
C LYS A 71 10.62 -9.13 -3.67
N ILE A 72 11.84 -8.67 -3.41
CA ILE A 72 12.58 -7.86 -4.37
C ILE A 72 13.31 -8.78 -5.35
N VAL A 73 13.18 -8.47 -6.63
CA VAL A 73 14.02 -9.05 -7.69
C VAL A 73 15.16 -8.06 -7.95
N LYS A 74 16.41 -8.52 -7.89
CA LYS A 74 17.58 -7.67 -8.20
C LYS A 74 17.54 -7.30 -9.68
N HIS A 75 17.55 -6.00 -9.98
CA HIS A 75 17.74 -5.50 -11.33
C HIS A 75 19.10 -4.83 -11.42
N ASN A 76 19.91 -5.23 -12.41
CA ASN A 76 21.29 -4.76 -12.56
C ASN A 76 21.42 -3.50 -13.46
N ASN A 77 20.32 -3.01 -14.05
CA ASN A 77 20.36 -1.85 -14.93
C ASN A 77 20.22 -0.56 -14.13
N ILE A 78 21.32 0.16 -13.99
CA ILE A 78 21.40 1.48 -13.33
C ILE A 78 21.06 2.55 -14.37
N ASN A 79 20.02 3.35 -14.12
CA ASN A 79 19.67 4.50 -14.94
C ASN A 79 19.82 5.78 -14.13
N PHE A 80 20.64 6.71 -14.61
CA PHE A 80 20.94 7.99 -13.94
C PHE A 80 19.83 9.01 -14.24
N LYS A 81 18.65 8.81 -13.63
CA LYS A 81 17.56 9.80 -13.60
C LYS A 81 17.34 10.26 -12.17
N LYS A 82 16.79 11.47 -11.97
CA LYS A 82 16.40 11.97 -10.65
C LYS A 82 15.45 10.97 -9.97
N ILE A 83 15.90 10.37 -8.88
CA ILE A 83 15.19 9.30 -8.18
C ILE A 83 14.15 9.93 -7.24
N LYS A 84 12.86 9.67 -7.48
CA LYS A 84 11.79 10.02 -6.53
C LYS A 84 11.52 8.82 -5.61
N ILE A 85 11.91 8.92 -4.34
CA ILE A 85 11.72 7.86 -3.35
C ILE A 85 10.24 7.80 -2.96
N LYS A 86 9.56 6.70 -3.34
CA LYS A 86 8.13 6.51 -3.03
C LYS A 86 7.88 5.59 -1.85
N TYR A 87 8.72 4.58 -1.66
CA TYR A 87 8.60 3.57 -0.61
C TYR A 87 9.97 3.28 0.00
N TRP A 88 9.97 3.03 1.30
CA TRP A 88 11.07 2.45 2.05
C TRP A 88 10.86 0.95 2.19
N LEU A 89 11.96 0.20 2.17
CA LEU A 89 11.98 -1.25 2.23
C LEU A 89 12.69 -1.65 3.52
N ILE A 90 11.96 -2.29 4.43
CA ILE A 90 12.50 -2.77 5.70
C ILE A 90 12.66 -4.29 5.57
N PRO A 91 13.87 -4.85 5.68
CA PRO A 91 14.07 -6.30 5.59
C PRO A 91 13.36 -7.00 6.76
N VAL A 92 12.70 -8.12 6.46
CA VAL A 92 12.12 -9.01 7.48
C VAL A 92 12.93 -10.29 7.52
N ASP A 93 12.75 -11.16 6.52
CA ASP A 93 13.42 -12.46 6.40
C ASP A 93 13.44 -12.92 4.93
N ASN A 94 14.47 -13.66 4.51
CA ASN A 94 14.50 -14.41 3.24
C ASN A 94 14.03 -13.61 2.00
N ASN A 95 14.75 -12.52 1.65
CA ASN A 95 14.44 -11.62 0.52
C ASN A 95 13.03 -10.99 0.58
N LYS A 96 12.36 -10.99 1.74
CA LYS A 96 11.09 -10.29 1.97
C LYS A 96 11.35 -8.94 2.63
N TYR A 97 10.61 -7.94 2.17
CA TYR A 97 10.71 -6.57 2.65
C TYR A 97 9.32 -6.02 2.95
N LEU A 98 9.17 -5.37 4.10
CA LEU A 98 8.01 -4.54 4.41
C LEU A 98 8.13 -3.22 3.66
N ILE A 99 7.00 -2.80 3.10
CA ILE A 99 6.89 -1.56 2.35
C ILE A 99 6.27 -0.50 3.24
N VAL A 100 7.01 0.58 3.45
CA VAL A 100 6.52 1.79 4.13
C VAL A 100 6.49 2.93 3.14
N LYS A 101 5.32 3.55 2.93
CA LYS A 101 5.22 4.72 2.05
C LYS A 101 6.10 5.85 2.56
N ASN A 102 6.90 6.43 1.66
CA ASN A 102 7.70 7.59 2.00
C ASN A 102 6.79 8.75 2.43
N ARG A 103 7.10 9.33 3.58
CA ARG A 103 6.38 10.48 4.11
C ARG A 103 7.09 11.73 3.60
N GLU A 104 6.67 12.20 2.43
CA GLU A 104 7.12 13.51 1.92
C GLU A 104 6.56 14.57 2.88
N TRP A 105 7.42 15.18 3.69
CA TRP A 105 7.06 16.40 4.39
C TRP A 105 6.85 17.46 3.30
N LYS A 106 5.60 17.87 3.08
CA LYS A 106 5.31 18.99 2.18
C LYS A 106 6.04 20.20 2.76
N ASN A 107 7.18 20.58 2.18
CA ASN A 107 7.57 21.97 2.22
C ASN A 107 6.56 22.69 1.33
N ASN A 108 5.56 23.33 1.95
CA ASN A 108 4.66 24.25 1.29
C ASN A 108 5.49 25.46 0.80
N ASN A 109 6.16 25.32 -0.33
CA ASN A 109 6.76 26.44 -1.04
C ASN A 109 6.17 26.46 -2.46
N GLY A 110 5.22 27.37 -2.68
CA GLY A 110 4.77 27.79 -4.01
C GLY A 110 3.36 27.35 -4.41
N GLU A 111 2.35 27.83 -3.70
CA GLU A 111 1.20 28.47 -4.36
C GLU A 111 1.41 29.98 -4.24
#